data_AF-A0A2U3QU33-F1
#
_entry.id   AF-A0A2U3QU33-F1
#
_cell.length_a   1.000
_cell.length_b   1.000
_cell.length_c   1.000
_cell.angle_alpha   90.00
_cell.angle_beta   90.00
_cell.angle_gamma   90.00
#
_symmetry.space_group_name_H-M   'P 1'
#
loop_
_entity.id
_entity.type
_entity.pdbx_description
1 polymer ?
#
loop_
_entity_poly.entity_id
_entity_poly.type
_entity_poly.pdbx_seq_one_letter_code
_entity_poly.pdbx_strand_id
1 'polypeptide(L)'
;MKFVKYITAVLLLTLLNTAIASKLNNNQPVTSEILMQDKAMLAEKHFNVGISFLKLNKYQEAIESFDLAIKYNPNHAKAHTIIKDFV
;
A
#
# COMPACT_ATOMS: atom_id res chain seq x y z
N MET A 1 -16.06 -24.53 -29.37
CA MET A 1 -14.68 -24.00 -29.16
C MET A 1 -14.60 -22.68 -28.35
N LYS A 2 -15.68 -21.89 -28.17
CA LYS A 2 -15.63 -20.65 -27.35
C LYS A 2 -15.56 -20.90 -25.84
N PHE A 3 -16.20 -21.98 -25.36
CA PHE A 3 -16.24 -22.35 -23.95
C PHE A 3 -14.87 -22.78 -23.39
N VAL A 4 -14.09 -23.53 -24.17
CA VAL A 4 -12.72 -23.91 -23.79
C VAL A 4 -11.82 -22.69 -23.65
N LYS A 5 -11.95 -21.70 -24.56
CA LYS A 5 -11.20 -20.44 -24.49
C LYS A 5 -11.52 -19.64 -23.21
N TYR A 6 -12.79 -19.66 -22.78
CA TYR A 6 -13.23 -19.04 -21.54
C TYR A 6 -12.65 -19.74 -20.31
N ILE A 7 -12.75 -21.08 -20.25
CA ILE A 7 -12.17 -21.87 -19.16
C ILE A 7 -10.65 -21.64 -19.08
N THR A 8 -9.95 -21.65 -20.21
CA THR A 8 -8.50 -21.39 -20.23
C THR A 8 -8.16 -19.96 -19.81
N ALA A 9 -8.99 -18.96 -20.15
CA ALA A 9 -8.78 -17.58 -19.75
C ALA A 9 -8.98 -17.39 -18.23
N VAL A 10 -10.00 -18.03 -17.66
CA VAL A 10 -10.25 -18.04 -16.21
C VAL A 10 -9.12 -18.73 -15.46
N LEU A 11 -8.62 -19.86 -15.98
CA LEU A 11 -7.49 -20.60 -15.39
C LEU A 11 -6.17 -19.80 -15.44
N LEU A 12 -5.92 -19.07 -16.52
CA LEU A 12 -4.74 -18.20 -16.62
C LEU A 12 -4.83 -16.99 -15.67
N LEU A 13 -6.03 -16.45 -15.48
CA LEU A 13 -6.26 -15.33 -14.56
C LEU A 13 -6.02 -15.75 -13.09
N THR A 14 -6.43 -16.96 -12.71
CA THR A 14 -6.18 -17.50 -11.36
C THR A 14 -4.69 -17.79 -11.14
N LEU A 15 -3.99 -18.35 -12.14
CA LEU A 15 -2.54 -18.58 -12.08
C LEU A 15 -1.73 -17.27 -12.01
N LEU A 16 -2.17 -16.21 -12.70
CA LEU A 16 -1.52 -14.91 -12.63
C LEU A 16 -1.69 -14.28 -11.24
N ASN A 17 -2.87 -14.40 -10.64
CA ASN A 17 -3.14 -13.89 -9.29
C ASN A 17 -2.29 -14.62 -8.23
N THR A 18 -2.07 -15.93 -8.35
CA THR A 18 -1.20 -16.68 -7.43
C THR A 18 0.30 -16.40 -7.66
N ALA A 19 0.72 -16.18 -8.92
CA ALA A 19 2.10 -15.80 -9.24
C ALA A 19 2.46 -14.37 -8.79
N ILE A 20 1.50 -13.44 -8.77
CA ILE A 20 1.69 -12.10 -8.20
C ILE A 20 1.70 -12.16 -6.67
N ALA A 21 0.87 -13.02 -6.07
CA ALA A 21 0.87 -13.24 -4.62
C ALA A 21 2.18 -13.84 -4.10
N SER A 22 2.86 -14.71 -4.85
CA SER A 22 4.17 -15.26 -4.45
C SER A 22 5.30 -14.23 -4.50
N LYS A 23 5.14 -13.14 -5.26
CA LYS A 23 6.09 -12.01 -5.28
C LYS A 23 5.83 -10.97 -4.18
N LEU A 24 4.74 -11.13 -3.42
CA LEU A 24 4.31 -10.26 -2.31
C LEU A 24 4.13 -11.01 -0.98
N ASN A 25 4.65 -12.25 -0.87
CA ASN A 25 4.46 -13.08 0.31
C ASN A 25 5.78 -13.78 0.72
N ASN A 26 6.42 -13.26 1.77
CA ASN A 26 7.03 -14.12 2.77
C ASN A 26 6.00 -14.35 3.88
N ASN A 27 5.68 -15.63 4.10
CA ASN A 27 4.53 -16.12 4.85
C ASN A 27 4.52 -15.65 6.31
N GLN A 28 3.38 -15.12 6.78
CA GLN A 28 2.98 -15.07 8.20
C GLN A 28 1.43 -15.06 8.33
N PRO A 29 0.86 -15.54 9.47
CA PRO A 29 -0.50 -16.08 9.57
C PRO A 29 -1.65 -15.05 9.49
N VAL A 30 -2.77 -15.54 8.95
CA VAL A 30 -3.79 -14.78 8.22
C VAL A 30 -4.87 -14.07 9.09
N THR A 31 -4.69 -13.82 10.39
CA THR A 31 -5.85 -13.35 11.23
C THR A 31 -5.62 -12.21 12.23
N SER A 32 -4.44 -11.62 12.30
CA SER A 32 -4.23 -10.32 12.99
C SER A 32 -3.16 -9.46 12.31
N GLU A 33 -2.24 -10.13 11.61
CA GLU A 33 -1.14 -9.55 10.87
C GLU A 33 -1.56 -8.95 9.51
N ILE A 34 -2.61 -9.50 8.86
CA ILE A 34 -3.07 -9.00 7.54
C ILE A 34 -3.80 -7.66 7.64
N LEU A 35 -4.65 -7.46 8.65
CA LEU A 35 -5.33 -6.16 8.82
C LEU A 35 -4.35 -5.06 9.26
N MET A 36 -3.31 -5.43 10.03
CA MET A 36 -2.20 -4.54 10.35
C MET A 36 -1.33 -4.27 9.12
N GLN A 37 -1.08 -5.28 8.28
CA GLN A 37 -0.36 -5.12 7.00
C GLN A 37 -1.12 -4.23 6.03
N ASP A 38 -2.44 -4.38 5.90
CA ASP A 38 -3.24 -3.51 5.03
C ASP A 38 -3.17 -2.05 5.49
N LYS A 39 -3.31 -1.80 6.79
CA LYS A 39 -3.16 -0.46 7.37
C LYS A 39 -1.73 0.08 7.24
N ALA A 40 -0.71 -0.74 7.47
CA ALA A 40 0.68 -0.35 7.32
C ALA A 40 1.04 -0.07 5.85
N MET A 41 0.51 -0.84 4.92
CA MET A 41 0.66 -0.63 3.47
C MET A 41 -0.05 0.65 3.03
N LEU A 42 -1.26 0.91 3.54
CA LEU A 42 -1.97 2.19 3.34
C LEU A 42 -1.15 3.37 3.89
N ALA A 43 -0.57 3.22 5.07
CA ALA A 43 0.29 4.25 5.65
C ALA A 43 1.52 4.55 4.78
N GLU A 44 2.24 3.52 4.36
CA GLU A 44 3.41 3.63 3.49
C GLU A 44 3.05 4.22 2.11
N LYS A 45 1.89 3.86 1.56
CA LYS A 45 1.38 4.45 0.31
C LYS A 45 1.17 5.96 0.47
N HIS A 46 0.45 6.38 1.51
CA HIS A 46 0.19 7.80 1.75
C HIS A 46 1.48 8.58 2.04
N PHE A 47 2.42 7.98 2.78
CA PHE A 47 3.75 8.55 2.99
C PHE A 47 4.47 8.80 1.64
N ASN A 48 4.46 7.83 0.74
CA ASN A 48 5.11 7.96 -0.57
C ASN A 48 4.44 9.02 -1.47
N VAL A 49 3.12 9.21 -1.41
CA VAL A 49 2.50 10.34 -2.12
C VAL A 49 2.86 11.67 -1.49
N GLY A 50 2.99 11.75 -0.16
CA GLY A 50 3.50 12.94 0.53
C GLY A 50 4.91 13.32 0.07
N ILE A 51 5.82 12.35 -0.03
CA ILE A 51 7.17 12.56 -0.61
C ILE A 51 7.09 13.07 -2.05
N SER A 52 6.14 12.55 -2.84
CA SER A 52 5.94 13.00 -4.22
C SER A 52 5.47 14.45 -4.28
N PHE A 53 4.57 14.86 -3.38
CA PHE A 53 4.14 16.26 -3.25
C PHE A 53 5.26 17.18 -2.77
N LEU A 54 6.12 16.75 -1.85
CA LEU A 54 7.32 17.51 -1.46
C LEU A 54 8.25 17.77 -2.64
N LYS A 55 8.50 16.75 -3.48
CA LYS A 55 9.31 16.90 -4.69
C LYS A 55 8.69 17.89 -5.70
N LEU A 56 7.38 18.10 -5.63
CA LEU A 56 6.65 19.06 -6.45
C LEU A 56 6.47 20.43 -5.75
N ASN A 57 7.10 20.65 -4.59
CA ASN A 57 6.94 21.85 -3.74
C ASN A 57 5.49 22.12 -3.31
N LYS A 58 4.66 21.08 -3.27
CA LYS A 58 3.25 21.12 -2.84
C LYS A 58 3.14 20.76 -1.37
N TYR A 59 3.52 21.71 -0.51
CA TYR A 59 3.70 21.44 0.92
C TYR A 59 2.40 21.10 1.65
N GLN A 60 1.29 21.78 1.30
CA GLN A 60 0.00 21.53 1.95
C GLN A 60 -0.52 20.11 1.66
N GLU A 61 -0.49 19.69 0.39
CA GLU A 61 -0.91 18.33 -0.01
C GLU A 61 0.05 17.26 0.53
N ALA A 62 1.33 17.59 0.73
CA ALA A 62 2.29 16.70 1.36
C ALA A 62 1.92 16.45 2.84
N ILE A 63 1.62 17.50 3.59
CA ILE A 63 1.20 17.41 5.01
C ILE A 63 -0.07 16.56 5.13
N GLU A 64 -1.09 16.83 4.32
CA GLU A 64 -2.34 16.03 4.31
C GLU A 64 -2.06 14.54 4.04
N SER A 65 -1.10 14.25 3.17
CA SER A 65 -0.70 12.87 2.87
C SER A 65 0.04 12.22 4.05
N PHE A 66 0.89 12.96 4.77
CA PHE A 66 1.56 12.46 5.97
C PHE A 66 0.57 12.26 7.15
N ASP A 67 -0.43 13.12 7.29
CA ASP A 67 -1.51 12.95 8.27
C ASP A 67 -2.30 11.66 8.02
N LEU A 68 -2.59 11.36 6.75
CA LEU A 68 -3.22 10.08 6.38
C LEU A 68 -2.30 8.90 6.70
N ALA A 69 -0.98 9.02 6.48
CA ALA A 69 -0.04 7.97 6.85
C ALA A 69 -0.07 7.67 8.37
N ILE A 70 -0.13 8.71 9.20
CA ILE A 70 -0.24 8.60 10.66
C ILE A 70 -1.62 8.04 11.05
N LYS A 71 -2.70 8.44 10.37
CA LYS A 71 -4.05 7.91 10.62
C LYS A 71 -4.12 6.39 10.44
N TYR A 72 -3.47 5.86 9.42
CA TYR A 72 -3.46 4.42 9.15
C TYR A 72 -2.42 3.67 9.99
N ASN A 73 -1.27 4.27 10.27
CA ASN A 73 -0.28 3.76 11.22
C ASN A 73 0.16 4.87 12.18
N PRO A 74 -0.46 4.96 13.38
CA PRO A 74 -0.11 5.97 14.37
C PRO A 74 1.36 5.95 14.81
N ASN A 75 2.05 4.83 14.62
CA ASN A 75 3.47 4.65 14.97
C ASN A 75 4.40 4.87 13.78
N HIS A 76 3.94 5.49 12.68
CA HIS A 76 4.75 5.75 11.49
C HIS A 76 5.81 6.84 11.76
N ALA A 77 6.94 6.44 12.36
CA ALA A 77 7.98 7.34 12.86
C ALA A 77 8.43 8.40 11.85
N LYS A 78 8.65 8.01 10.58
CA LYS A 78 9.09 8.93 9.53
C LYS A 78 8.05 10.02 9.22
N ALA A 79 6.76 9.70 9.29
CA ALA A 79 5.71 10.67 8.96
C ALA A 79 5.61 11.72 10.09
N HIS A 80 5.71 11.28 11.34
CA HIS A 80 5.82 12.17 12.50
C HIS A 80 7.04 13.10 12.43
N THR A 81 8.22 12.57 12.08
CA THR A 81 9.42 13.40 11.90
C THR A 81 9.17 14.48 10.86
N ILE A 82 8.62 14.11 9.70
CA ILE A 82 8.40 15.07 8.62
C ILE A 82 7.38 16.15 9.01
N ILE A 83 6.24 15.80 9.61
CA ILE A 83 5.26 16.82 10.03
C ILE A 83 5.86 17.77 11.06
N LYS A 84 6.69 17.26 11.99
CA LYS A 84 7.39 18.11 12.96
C LYS A 84 8.35 19.10 12.30
N ASP A 85 8.93 18.77 11.15
CA ASP A 85 9.78 19.69 10.39
C ASP A 85 8.97 20.78 9.65
N PHE A 86 7.65 20.60 9.49
CA PHE A 86 6.74 21.54 8.83
C PHE A 86 5.92 22.44 9.77
N VAL A 87 5.89 22.14 11.08
CA VAL A 87 5.19 22.91 12.12
C VAL A 87 6.15 23.86 12.82
#